data_AF-A0A2E5J585-F1
#
_entry.id   AF-A0A2E5J585-F1
#
_cell.length_a   1.000
_cell.length_b   1.000
_cell.length_c   1.000
_cell.angle_alpha   90.00
_cell.angle_beta   90.00
_cell.angle_gamma   90.00
#
_symmetry.space_group_name_H-M   'P 1'
#
loop_
_entity.id
_entity.type
_entity.pdbx_description
1 polymer ?
#
loop_
_entity_poly.entity_id
_entity_poly.type
_entity_poly.pdbx_seq_one_letter_code
_entity_poly.pdbx_strand_id
1 'polypeptide(L)' 'MKIETIGLDNGEQRILMVFDETKDNTQNVEIDEYLASQELEPKRTYKETRDGKDYKIYYFGSCYLDGHMEKLNLIAN' A
#
# COMPACT_ATOMS: atom_id res chain seq x y z
N MET A 1 0.41 8.32 4.14
CA MET A 1 0.37 6.85 3.94
C MET A 1 1.79 6.29 4.14
N LYS A 2 1.98 4.99 4.41
CA LYS A 2 3.32 4.36 4.42
C LYS A 2 3.36 3.10 3.55
N ILE A 3 4.43 2.92 2.79
CA ILE A 3 4.69 1.69 2.02
C ILE A 3 5.72 0.83 2.76
N GLU A 4 5.44 -0.46 2.92
CA GLU A 4 6.30 -1.43 3.59
C GLU A 4 6.55 -2.63 2.68
N THR A 5 7.77 -3.18 2.72
CA THR A 5 8.10 -4.43 2.03
C THR A 5 8.31 -5.53 3.07
N ILE A 6 7.61 -6.65 2.92
CA ILE A 6 7.79 -7.84 3.76
C ILE A 6 8.28 -9.01 2.91
N GLY A 7 9.20 -9.80 3.46
CA GLY A 7 9.63 -11.07 2.88
C GLY A 7 8.78 -12.22 3.42
N LEU A 8 8.49 -13.19 2.57
CA LEU A 8 7.85 -14.46 2.94
C LEU A 8 8.90 -15.58 3.01
N ASP A 9 8.58 -16.64 3.76
CA ASP A 9 9.50 -17.78 3.98
C ASP A 9 9.91 -18.50 2.68
N ASN A 10 9.14 -18.35 1.61
CA ASN A 10 9.44 -18.92 0.30
C ASN A 10 10.31 -18.01 -0.60
N GLY A 11 10.88 -16.92 -0.05
CA GLY A 11 11.71 -15.97 -0.78
C GLY A 11 10.92 -14.93 -1.59
N GLU A 12 9.59 -14.98 -1.58
CA GLU A 12 8.78 -13.95 -2.23
C GLU A 12 8.71 -12.66 -1.40
N GLN A 13 8.58 -11.53 -2.09
CA GLN A 13 8.33 -10.25 -1.47
C GLN A 13 6.89 -9.79 -1.66
N ARG A 14 6.40 -9.02 -0.69
CA ARG A 14 5.07 -8.41 -0.69
C ARG A 14 5.16 -6.96 -0.27
N ILE A 15 4.26 -6.15 -0.81
CA ILE A 15 4.14 -4.74 -0.48
C ILE A 15 2.87 -4.54 0.33
N LEU A 16 3.00 -3.87 1.46
CA LEU A 16 1.88 -3.38 2.26
C LEU A 16 1.82 -1.86 2.09
N MET A 17 0.68 -1.35 1.64
CA MET A 17 0.39 0.08 1.77
C MET A 17 -0.50 0.28 2.98
N VAL A 18 -0.01 1.05 3.95
CA VAL A 18 -0.61 1.29 5.25
C VAL A 18 -1.25 2.66 5.27
N PHE A 19 -2.58 2.65 5.27
CA PHE A 19 -3.41 3.85 5.24
C PHE A 19 -3.88 4.17 6.65
N ASP A 20 -3.50 5.36 7.10
CA ASP A 20 -3.99 5.97 8.33
C ASP A 20 -5.22 6.82 7.97
N GLU A 21 -6.41 6.22 8.09
CA GLU A 21 -7.68 6.89 7.73
C GLU A 21 -8.10 7.98 8.74
N THR A 22 -7.37 8.16 9.84
CA THR A 22 -7.65 9.22 10.83
C THR A 22 -6.84 10.51 10.58
N LYS A 23 -5.95 10.51 9.58
CA LYS A 23 -5.13 11.67 9.18
C LYS A 23 -5.66 12.26 7.88
N ASP A 24 -5.04 13.37 7.46
CA ASP A 24 -5.30 13.96 6.15
C ASP A 24 -5.25 12.87 5.06
N ASN A 25 -6.34 12.78 4.31
CA ASN A 25 -6.62 11.68 3.40
C ASN A 25 -6.17 12.00 1.96
N THR A 26 -5.57 13.16 1.70
CA THR A 26 -5.22 13.63 0.34
C THR A 26 -4.26 12.64 -0.34
N GLN A 27 -3.18 12.27 0.34
CA GLN A 27 -2.23 11.26 -0.17
C GLN A 27 -2.90 9.91 -0.42
N ASN A 28 -3.86 9.53 0.42
CA ASN A 28 -4.55 8.25 0.26
C ASN A 28 -5.45 8.28 -0.99
N VAL A 29 -6.14 9.39 -1.23
CA VAL A 29 -6.95 9.61 -2.45
C VAL A 29 -6.07 9.59 -3.70
N GLU A 30 -4.94 10.30 -3.71
CA GLU A 30 -4.03 10.30 -4.86
C GLU A 30 -3.47 8.91 -5.18
N ILE A 31 -3.24 8.08 -4.15
CA ILE A 31 -2.81 6.69 -4.33
C ILE A 31 -3.94 5.84 -4.91
N ASP A 32 -5.16 5.94 -4.37
CA ASP A 32 -6.32 5.21 -4.88
C ASP A 32 -6.59 5.59 -6.35
N GLU A 33 -6.51 6.87 -6.71
CA GLU A 33 -6.64 7.35 -8.10
C GLU A 33 -5.53 6.83 -9.01
N TYR A 34 -4.28 6.84 -8.55
CA TYR A 34 -3.16 6.30 -9.31
C TYR A 34 -3.34 4.80 -9.57
N LEU A 35 -3.65 4.02 -8.53
CA LEU A 35 -3.88 2.59 -8.62
C LEU A 35 -5.02 2.28 -9.60
N ALA A 36 -6.15 3.00 -9.50
CA ALA A 36 -7.27 2.85 -10.42
C ALA A 36 -6.89 3.20 -11.87
N SER A 37 -6.12 4.26 -12.09
CA SER A 37 -5.68 4.67 -13.43
C SER A 37 -4.73 3.68 -14.10
N GLN A 38 -4.02 2.89 -13.30
CA GLN A 38 -3.07 1.87 -13.76
C GLN A 38 -3.66 0.46 -13.71
N GLU A 39 -4.96 0.33 -13.38
CA GLU A 39 -5.66 -0.96 -13.21
C GLU A 39 -4.96 -1.89 -12.21
N LEU A 40 -4.37 -1.30 -11.16
CA LEU A 40 -3.64 -2.01 -10.11
C LEU A 40 -4.56 -2.27 -8.92
N GLU A 41 -5.00 -3.51 -8.74
CA GLU A 41 -5.84 -3.89 -7.63
C GLU A 41 -5.07 -4.66 -6.54
N PRO A 42 -5.31 -4.35 -5.26
CA PRO A 42 -4.70 -5.10 -4.17
C PRO A 42 -5.20 -6.54 -4.18
N LYS A 43 -4.28 -7.48 -3.98
CA LYS A 43 -4.63 -8.90 -3.83
C LYS A 43 -5.52 -9.11 -2.60
N ARG A 44 -5.31 -8.32 -1.55
CA ARG A 44 -6.16 -8.28 -0.35
C ARG A 44 -6.22 -6.87 0.21
N THR A 45 -7.39 -6.53 0.74
CA THR A 45 -7.60 -5.34 1.56
C THR A 45 -8.12 -5.78 2.91
N TYR A 46 -7.51 -5.32 3.99
CA TYR A 46 -7.93 -5.66 5.36
C TYR A 46 -7.62 -4.53 6.33
N LYS A 47 -8.18 -4.63 7.54
CA LYS A 47 -7.83 -3.73 8.65
C LYS A 47 -6.81 -4.40 9.55
N GLU A 48 -5.84 -3.63 10.02
CA GLU A 48 -4.82 -4.09 10.95
C GLU A 48 -4.65 -3.07 12.08
N THR A 49 -4.73 -3.54 13.32
CA THR A 49 -4.49 -2.71 14.50
C THR A 49 -3.01 -2.72 14.85
N ARG A 50 -2.38 -1.54 14.89
CA ARG A 50 -0.98 -1.36 15.32
C ARG A 50 -0.94 -0.29 16.41
N ASP A 51 -0.29 -0.59 17.53
CA ASP A 51 -0.20 0.32 18.69
C ASP A 51 -1.56 0.88 19.16
N GLY A 52 -2.61 0.04 19.10
CA GLY A 52 -3.97 0.43 19.51
C GLY A 52 -4.72 1.31 18.49
N LYS A 53 -4.17 1.49 17.29
CA LYS A 53 -4.78 2.25 16.20
C LYS A 53 -5.05 1.35 15.00
N ASP A 54 -6.22 1.52 14.38
CA ASP A 54 -6.60 0.78 13.18
C ASP A 54 -6.08 1.45 11.91
N TYR A 55 -5.55 0.62 11.02
CA TYR A 55 -5.07 1.00 9.70
C TYR A 55 -5.76 0.16 8.64
N LYS A 56 -6.03 0.76 7.48
CA LYS A 56 -6.42 0.02 6.28
C LYS A 56 -5.15 -0.41 5.55
N ILE A 57 -5.07 -1.68 5.17
CA ILE A 57 -3.91 -2.27 4.51
C ILE A 57 -4.30 -2.73 3.12
N TYR A 58 -3.54 -2.31 2.12
CA TYR A 58 -3.52 -2.95 0.81
C TYR A 58 -2.31 -3.87 0.69
N TYR A 59 -2.56 -5.10 0.26
CA TYR A 59 -1.55 -6.14 0.14
C TYR A 59 -1.34 -6.49 -1.33
N PHE A 60 -0.09 -6.35 -1.80
CA PHE A 60 0.31 -6.62 -3.17
C PHE A 60 1.47 -7.62 -3.25
N GLY A 61 1.58 -8.30 -4.39
CA GLY A 61 2.83 -8.98 -4.76
C GLY A 61 3.87 -7.94 -5.17
N SER A 62 5.13 -8.09 -4.72
CA SER A 62 6.17 -7.11 -5.04
C SER A 62 6.43 -6.96 -6.54
N CYS A 63 6.42 -8.08 -7.28
CA CYS A 63 6.59 -8.07 -8.74
C CYS A 63 5.42 -7.40 -9.49
N TYR A 64 4.24 -7.32 -8.87
CA TYR A 64 3.06 -6.72 -9.51
C TYR A 64 3.10 -5.20 -9.49
N LEU A 65 3.84 -4.60 -8.54
CA LEU A 65 4.06 -3.16 -8.47
C LEU A 65 5.42 -2.74 -9.05
N ASP A 66 6.15 -3.66 -9.68
CA ASP A 66 7.40 -3.35 -10.34
C ASP A 66 7.17 -2.29 -11.43
N GLY A 67 8.02 -1.26 -11.47
CA GLY A 67 7.82 -0.08 -12.34
C GLY A 67 6.85 0.99 -11.78
N HIS A 68 6.04 0.69 -10.76
CA HIS A 68 5.12 1.64 -10.12
C HIS A 68 5.64 2.17 -8.78
N MET A 69 6.56 1.44 -8.14
CA MET A 69 7.06 1.76 -6.80
C MET A 69 7.68 3.16 -6.67
N GLU A 70 8.37 3.66 -7.69
CA GLU A 70 8.95 5.02 -7.63
C GLU A 70 7.86 6.08 -7.51
N LYS A 71 6.83 6.01 -8.36
CA LYS A 71 5.70 6.94 -8.34
C LYS A 71 4.88 6.83 -7.04
N LEU A 72 4.63 5.60 -6.59
CA LEU A 72 3.91 5.34 -5.33
C LEU A 72 4.66 5.92 -4.12
N ASN A 73 5.98 5.79 -4.07
CA ASN A 73 6.80 6.40 -3.00
C ASN A 73 6.82 7.93 -3.07
N LEU A 74 6.77 8.52 -4.26
CA LEU A 74 6.69 9.98 -4.41
C LEU A 74 5.38 10.56 -3.88
N ILE A 75 4.26 9.84 -4.05
CA ILE A 75 2.94 10.27 -3.51
C ILE A 75 2.87 10.02 -2.00
N ALA A 76 3.56 8.99 -1.50
CA ALA A 76 3.56 8.63 -0.08
C ALA A 76 4.39 9.58 0.81
N ASN A 77 5.38 10.27 0.24
CA ASN A 77 6.24 11.23 0.94
C ASN A 77 5.60 12.61 1.07
#